data_AF-A0A819ADN3-F1
#
_entry.id   AF-A0A819ADN3-F1
#
_cell.length_a   1.000
_cell.length_b   1.000
_cell.length_c   1.000
_cell.angle_alpha   90.00
_cell.angle_beta   90.00
_cell.angle_gamma   90.00
#
_symmetry.space_group_name_H-M   'P 1'
#
loop_
_entity.id
_entity.type
_entity.pdbx_description
1 polymer ?
#
loop_
_entity_poly.entity_id
_entity_poly.type
_entity_poly.pdbx_seq_one_letter_code
_entity_poly.pdbx_strand_id
1 'polypeptide(L)'
;METVETRRMKFGIFMTLQPPSIICYLASIHYILTHRGTRQALHHHGPLVLLFVGLFTVIFDLSMILDFLRTGFVTPRNEGYCSMWTFLDMLLYALTCVLMLWISIERHILIFHNQQLLDTKRKRFFVHYFPIAFIFGYLIVFYGYNVFFYPCKNNTIIKS
;
A
#
# COMPACT_ATOMS: atom_id res chain seq x y z
N MET A 1 -3.89 17.44 -19.39
CA MET A 1 -4.97 16.66 -20.03
C MET A 1 -4.39 15.32 -20.43
N GLU A 2 -4.87 14.21 -19.86
CA GLU A 2 -4.53 12.89 -20.40
C GLU A 2 -5.22 12.70 -21.75
N THR A 3 -4.48 12.21 -22.76
CA THR A 3 -5.05 11.90 -24.08
C THR A 3 -5.71 10.53 -24.06
N VAL A 4 -6.65 10.31 -24.97
CA VAL A 4 -7.36 9.01 -25.11
C VAL A 4 -6.37 7.87 -25.37
N GLU A 5 -5.33 8.14 -26.16
CA GLU A 5 -4.27 7.17 -26.49
C GLU A 5 -3.48 6.73 -25.26
N THR A 6 -3.08 7.67 -24.39
CA THR A 6 -2.36 7.33 -23.16
C THR A 6 -3.20 6.46 -22.23
N ARG A 7 -4.51 6.71 -22.13
CA ARG A 7 -5.41 5.88 -21.29
C ARG A 7 -5.53 4.45 -21.81
N ARG A 8 -5.64 4.27 -23.14
CA ARG A 8 -5.69 2.93 -23.76
C ARG A 8 -4.42 2.13 -23.53
N MET A 9 -3.25 2.76 -23.66
CA MET A 9 -1.98 2.10 -23.39
C MET A 9 -1.86 1.66 -21.93
N LYS A 10 -2.15 2.57 -20.98
CA LYS A 10 -2.15 2.26 -19.54
C LYS A 10 -3.11 1.12 -19.21
N PHE A 11 -4.31 1.16 -19.77
CA PHE A 11 -5.32 0.12 -19.59
C PHE A 11 -4.82 -1.26 -20.05
N GLY A 12 -4.27 -1.34 -21.27
CA GLY A 12 -3.75 -2.62 -21.80
C GLY A 12 -2.60 -3.19 -20.98
N ILE A 13 -1.67 -2.33 -20.53
CA ILE A 13 -0.54 -2.74 -19.68
C ILE A 13 -1.03 -3.26 -18.33
N PHE A 14 -1.92 -2.52 -17.65
CA PHE A 14 -2.41 -2.94 -16.34
C PHE A 14 -3.29 -4.18 -16.41
N MET A 15 -4.14 -4.30 -17.43
CA MET A 15 -5.01 -5.47 -17.61
C MET A 15 -4.22 -6.77 -17.82
N THR A 16 -3.06 -6.70 -18.50
CA THR A 16 -2.21 -7.87 -18.74
C THR A 16 -1.30 -8.21 -17.56
N LEU A 17 -0.79 -7.20 -16.84
CA LEU A 17 0.13 -7.40 -15.71
C LEU A 17 -0.57 -7.67 -14.38
N GLN A 18 -1.84 -7.27 -14.21
CA GLN A 18 -2.55 -7.45 -12.95
C GLN A 18 -2.76 -8.93 -12.57
N PRO A 19 -3.28 -9.83 -13.45
CA PRO A 19 -3.46 -11.24 -13.10
C PRO A 19 -2.17 -11.97 -12.68
N PRO A 20 -1.04 -11.89 -13.42
CA PRO A 20 0.19 -12.55 -12.99
C PRO A 20 0.73 -11.94 -11.68
N SER A 21 0.58 -10.63 -11.47
CA SER A 21 0.97 -10.01 -10.21
C SER A 21 0.18 -10.57 -9.02
N ILE A 22 -1.15 -10.76 -9.15
CA ILE A 22 -1.98 -11.33 -8.09
C ILE A 22 -1.51 -12.76 -7.76
N ILE A 23 -1.23 -13.57 -8.78
CA ILE A 23 -0.71 -14.93 -8.61
C ILE A 23 0.63 -14.91 -7.86
N CYS A 24 1.55 -14.03 -8.23
CA CYS A 24 2.84 -13.88 -7.55
C CYS A 24 2.69 -13.48 -6.07
N TYR A 25 1.80 -12.54 -5.75
CA TYR A 25 1.52 -12.15 -4.35
C TYR A 25 0.94 -13.33 -3.55
N LEU A 26 -0.07 -14.02 -4.09
CA LEU A 26 -0.69 -15.17 -3.42
C LEU A 26 0.31 -16.32 -3.21
N ALA A 27 1.11 -16.63 -4.22
CA ALA A 27 2.15 -17.66 -4.12
C ALA A 27 3.20 -17.31 -3.06
N SER A 28 3.63 -16.04 -2.99
CA SER A 28 4.60 -15.56 -2.00
C SER A 28 4.04 -15.64 -0.57
N ILE A 29 2.80 -15.21 -0.37
CA ILE A 29 2.11 -15.30 0.94
C ILE A 29 1.95 -16.76 1.33
N HIS A 30 1.46 -17.61 0.43
CA HIS A 30 1.30 -19.05 0.67
C HIS A 30 2.63 -19.71 1.03
N TYR A 31 3.70 -19.41 0.30
CA TYR A 31 5.03 -19.95 0.58
C TYR A 31 5.51 -19.62 2.00
N ILE A 32 5.38 -18.35 2.41
CA ILE A 32 5.77 -17.87 3.74
C ILE A 32 4.90 -18.49 4.85
N LEU A 33 3.59 -18.65 4.63
CA LEU A 33 2.67 -19.21 5.61
C LEU A 33 2.83 -20.73 5.80
N THR A 34 3.14 -21.47 4.73
CA THR A 34 3.25 -22.92 4.74
C THR A 34 4.57 -23.40 5.35
N HIS A 35 5.67 -22.64 5.18
CA HIS A 35 6.96 -23.00 5.77
C HIS A 35 7.10 -22.50 7.22
N ARG A 36 6.96 -23.42 8.18
CA ARG A 36 7.00 -23.12 9.63
C ARG A 36 8.31 -22.46 10.10
N GLY A 37 9.46 -22.82 9.51
CA GLY A 37 10.75 -22.22 9.86
C GLY A 37 10.82 -20.74 9.48
N THR A 38 10.30 -20.39 8.30
CA THR A 38 10.21 -19.02 7.78
C THR A 38 9.24 -18.17 8.59
N ARG A 39 8.16 -18.77 9.09
CA ARG A 39 7.15 -18.09 9.93
C ARG A 39 7.63 -17.71 11.33
N GLN A 40 8.62 -18.41 11.88
CA GLN A 40 9.14 -18.13 13.23
C GLN A 40 10.26 -17.09 13.24
N ALA A 41 10.93 -16.89 12.10
CA ALA A 41 11.96 -15.89 11.94
C ALA A 41 11.32 -14.49 11.81
N LEU A 42 11.64 -13.62 12.78
CA LEU A 42 11.13 -12.24 12.90
C LEU A 42 11.28 -11.43 11.60
N HIS A 43 12.32 -11.74 10.82
CA HIS A 43 12.64 -11.11 9.53
C HIS A 43 11.55 -11.24 8.45
N HIS A 44 10.63 -12.21 8.58
CA HIS A 44 9.61 -12.46 7.56
C HIS A 44 8.28 -11.78 7.85
N HIS A 45 8.07 -11.24 9.06
CA HIS A 45 6.82 -10.57 9.43
C HIS A 45 6.63 -9.22 8.71
N GLY A 46 7.67 -8.39 8.64
CA GLY A 46 7.63 -7.11 7.92
C GLY A 46 7.29 -7.29 6.43
N PRO A 47 8.04 -8.13 5.68
CA PRO A 47 7.72 -8.45 4.29
C PRO A 47 6.33 -9.04 4.09
N LEU A 48 5.83 -9.85 5.04
CA LEU A 48 4.48 -10.40 4.97
C LEU A 48 3.42 -9.29 5.00
N VAL A 49 3.56 -8.30 5.90
CA VAL A 49 2.67 -7.13 5.95
C VAL A 49 2.74 -6.35 4.63
N LEU A 50 3.94 -6.12 4.09
CA LEU A 50 4.11 -5.44 2.80
C LEU A 50 3.43 -6.20 1.65
N LEU A 51 3.53 -7.53 1.61
CA LEU A 51 2.85 -8.36 0.61
C LEU A 51 1.32 -8.26 0.72
N PHE A 52 0.77 -8.20 1.93
CA PHE A 52 -0.67 -7.98 2.13
C PHE A 52 -1.13 -6.61 1.65
N VAL A 53 -0.38 -5.54 1.97
CA VAL A 53 -0.68 -4.18 1.50
C VAL A 53 -0.58 -4.10 -0.04
N GLY A 54 0.45 -4.71 -0.61
CA GLY A 54 0.64 -4.77 -2.07
C GLY A 54 -0.49 -5.54 -2.76
N LEU A 55 -0.91 -6.69 -2.22
CA LEU A 55 -2.05 -7.44 -2.73
C LEU A 55 -3.33 -6.62 -2.67
N PHE A 56 -3.58 -5.92 -1.56
CA PHE A 56 -4.74 -5.04 -1.42
C PHE A 56 -4.73 -3.91 -2.46
N THR A 57 -3.56 -3.30 -2.71
CA THR A 57 -3.39 -2.26 -3.73
C THR A 57 -3.72 -2.79 -5.13
N VAL A 58 -3.24 -3.97 -5.48
CA VAL A 58 -3.50 -4.57 -6.81
C VAL A 58 -4.96 -5.01 -6.97
N ILE A 59 -5.62 -5.44 -5.91
CA ILE A 59 -7.03 -5.88 -5.98
C ILE A 59 -7.98 -4.69 -6.00
N PHE A 60 -7.80 -3.71 -5.12
CA PHE A 60 -8.76 -2.63 -4.93
C PHE A 60 -8.40 -1.41 -5.78
N ASP A 61 -7.24 -0.81 -5.51
CA ASP A 61 -6.85 0.45 -6.13
C ASP A 61 -6.66 0.30 -7.65
N LEU A 62 -5.90 -0.71 -8.08
CA LEU A 62 -5.68 -0.94 -9.51
C LEU A 62 -6.98 -1.28 -10.27
N SER A 63 -7.94 -1.97 -9.64
CA SER A 63 -9.24 -2.24 -10.25
C SER A 63 -10.08 -0.97 -10.41
N MET A 64 -10.04 -0.04 -9.45
CA MET A 64 -10.67 1.27 -9.56
C MET A 64 -10.02 2.12 -10.65
N ILE A 65 -8.68 2.10 -10.74
CA ILE A 65 -7.92 2.76 -11.82
C ILE A 65 -8.32 2.19 -13.19
N LEU A 66 -8.45 0.86 -13.32
CA LEU A 66 -8.87 0.24 -14.58
C LEU A 66 -10.27 0.64 -15.01
N ASP A 67 -11.22 0.74 -14.07
CA ASP A 67 -12.57 1.23 -14.36
C ASP A 67 -12.53 2.67 -14.86
N PHE A 68 -11.78 3.54 -14.19
CA PHE A 68 -11.57 4.92 -14.63
C PHE A 68 -10.88 5.03 -15.98
N LEU A 69 -9.86 4.20 -16.27
CA LEU A 69 -9.18 4.19 -17.55
C LEU A 69 -10.10 3.73 -18.69
N ARG A 70 -11.09 2.88 -18.39
CA ARG A 70 -12.09 2.41 -19.35
C ARG A 70 -13.19 3.44 -19.62
N THR A 71 -13.80 4.00 -18.57
CA THR A 71 -14.96 4.92 -18.68
C THR A 71 -14.54 6.37 -18.91
N GLY A 72 -13.35 6.74 -18.44
CA GLY A 72 -12.83 8.10 -18.45
C GLY A 72 -13.41 9.01 -17.36
N PHE A 73 -14.22 8.47 -16.43
CA PHE A 73 -14.79 9.18 -15.29
C PHE A 73 -14.95 8.25 -14.09
N VAL A 74 -15.04 8.80 -12.88
CA VAL A 74 -15.18 8.02 -11.65
C VAL A 74 -16.63 7.52 -11.50
N THR A 75 -16.79 6.21 -11.29
CA THR A 75 -18.09 5.53 -11.11
C THR A 75 -18.14 4.83 -9.75
N PRO A 76 -19.07 5.19 -8.85
CA PRO A 76 -20.13 6.19 -8.98
C PRO A 76 -19.61 7.63 -8.91
N ARG A 77 -20.28 8.55 -9.60
CA ARG A 77 -19.98 9.99 -9.59
C ARG A 77 -20.50 10.65 -8.30
N ASN A 78 -19.89 10.27 -7.17
CA ASN A 78 -20.20 10.79 -5.84
C ASN A 78 -18.92 11.43 -5.25
N GLU A 79 -19.03 12.63 -4.70
CA GLU A 79 -17.91 13.35 -4.06
C GLU A 79 -17.29 12.55 -2.91
N GLY A 80 -18.13 11.86 -2.13
CA GLY A 80 -17.67 11.00 -1.05
C GLY A 80 -16.87 9.80 -1.56
N TYR A 81 -17.28 9.21 -2.68
CA TYR A 81 -16.55 8.11 -3.30
C TYR A 81 -15.20 8.56 -3.87
N CYS A 82 -15.16 9.71 -4.54
CA CYS A 82 -13.92 10.29 -5.07
C CYS A 82 -12.92 10.60 -3.96
N SER A 83 -13.39 11.20 -2.86
CA SER A 83 -12.56 11.52 -1.69
C SER A 83 -12.06 10.24 -1.01
N MET A 84 -12.93 9.24 -0.83
CA MET A 84 -12.55 7.94 -0.28
C MET A 84 -11.50 7.23 -1.15
N TRP A 85 -11.67 7.26 -2.47
CA TRP A 85 -10.70 6.66 -3.38
C TRP A 85 -9.35 7.39 -3.33
N THR A 86 -9.36 8.72 -3.37
CA THR A 86 -8.12 9.52 -3.25
C THR A 86 -7.40 9.26 -1.92
N PHE A 87 -8.15 9.16 -0.83
CA PHE A 87 -7.60 8.77 0.47
C PHE A 87 -6.95 7.39 0.41
N LEU A 88 -7.63 6.41 -0.19
CA LEU A 88 -7.14 5.04 -0.28
C LEU A 88 -5.88 4.93 -1.14
N ASP A 89 -5.87 5.58 -2.31
CA ASP A 89 -4.71 5.64 -3.22
C ASP A 89 -3.48 6.23 -2.52
N MET A 90 -3.62 7.43 -1.95
CA MET A 90 -2.53 8.08 -1.22
C MET A 90 -2.04 7.27 -0.01
N LEU A 91 -2.97 6.71 0.76
CA LEU A 91 -2.65 5.91 1.93
C LEU A 91 -1.87 4.64 1.55
N LEU A 92 -2.35 3.88 0.56
CA LEU A 92 -1.73 2.62 0.13
C LEU A 92 -0.37 2.85 -0.52
N TYR A 93 -0.24 3.91 -1.34
CA TYR A 93 1.03 4.30 -1.92
C TYR A 93 2.06 4.65 -0.84
N ALA A 94 1.70 5.54 0.09
CA ALA A 94 2.58 5.95 1.17
C ALA A 94 2.93 4.78 2.11
N LEU A 95 1.96 3.93 2.45
CA LEU A 95 2.21 2.72 3.24
C LEU A 95 3.22 1.81 2.57
N THR A 96 3.08 1.56 1.27
CA THR A 96 4.01 0.71 0.52
C THR A 96 5.43 1.26 0.57
N CYS A 97 5.62 2.57 0.28
CA CYS A 97 6.93 3.20 0.31
C CYS A 97 7.55 3.21 1.71
N VAL A 98 6.80 3.64 2.73
CA VAL A 98 7.33 3.79 4.10
C VAL A 98 7.57 2.42 4.74
N LEU A 99 6.70 1.43 4.53
CA LEU A 99 6.94 0.07 5.00
C LEU A 99 8.15 -0.55 4.32
N MET A 100 8.32 -0.37 3.00
CA MET A 100 9.48 -0.88 2.29
C MET A 100 10.79 -0.27 2.82
N LEU A 101 10.80 1.04 3.10
CA LEU A 101 11.91 1.73 3.74
C LEU A 101 12.18 1.15 5.13
N TRP A 102 11.14 1.05 5.96
CA TRP A 102 11.27 0.54 7.33
C TRP A 102 11.79 -0.89 7.37
N ILE A 103 11.24 -1.79 6.55
CA ILE A 103 11.69 -3.19 6.46
C ILE A 103 13.15 -3.27 6.04
N SER A 104 13.60 -2.38 5.15
CA SER A 104 15.00 -2.33 4.72
C SER A 104 15.93 -1.91 5.86
N ILE A 105 15.54 -0.86 6.62
CA ILE A 105 16.25 -0.40 7.82
C ILE A 105 16.26 -1.50 8.88
N GLU A 106 15.12 -2.12 9.14
CA GLU A 106 14.96 -3.19 10.12
C GLU A 106 15.88 -4.37 9.79
N ARG A 107 15.90 -4.83 8.53
CA ARG A 107 16.81 -5.90 8.08
C ARG A 107 18.26 -5.52 8.27
N HIS A 108 18.63 -4.28 7.97
CA HIS A 108 19.99 -3.79 8.18
C HIS A 108 20.37 -3.86 9.67
N ILE A 109 19.53 -3.31 10.56
CA ILE A 109 19.77 -3.34 12.02
C ILE A 109 19.88 -4.77 12.54
N LEU A 110 19.00 -5.67 12.09
CA LEU A 110 19.02 -7.06 12.53
C LEU A 110 20.28 -7.82 12.09
N ILE A 111 20.85 -7.52 10.92
CA ILE A 111 22.10 -8.15 10.47
C ILE A 111 23.28 -7.70 11.34
N PHE A 112 23.36 -6.41 11.68
CA PHE A 112 24.52 -5.84 12.38
C PHE A 112 24.43 -5.86 13.92
N HIS A 113 23.23 -5.92 14.50
CA HIS A 113 23.01 -5.77 15.95
C HIS A 113 22.13 -6.87 16.59
N ASN A 114 22.04 -8.03 15.95
CA ASN A 114 21.07 -9.09 16.29
C ASN A 114 21.09 -9.56 17.77
N GLN A 115 22.27 -9.65 18.38
CA GLN A 115 22.43 -10.23 19.73
C GLN A 115 22.00 -9.29 20.88
N GLN A 116 22.04 -7.97 20.72
CA GLN A 116 21.75 -7.03 21.82
C GLN A 116 20.31 -6.47 21.79
N LEU A 117 19.67 -6.41 20.61
CA LEU A 117 18.37 -5.75 20.42
C LEU A 117 17.17 -6.71 20.56
N LEU A 118 17.36 -8.02 20.34
CA LEU A 118 16.27 -9.00 20.36
C LEU A 118 16.22 -9.90 21.60
N ASP A 119 17.11 -9.68 22.57
CA ASP A 119 17.29 -10.55 23.73
C ASP A 119 16.06 -10.60 24.66
N THR A 120 15.17 -9.59 24.59
CA THR A 120 13.96 -9.52 25.41
C THR A 120 12.71 -9.33 24.55
N LYS A 121 11.64 -10.08 24.86
CA LYS A 121 10.31 -9.96 24.22
C LYS A 121 9.79 -8.51 24.17
N ARG A 122 10.07 -7.72 25.22
CA ARG A 122 9.68 -6.31 25.31
C ARG A 122 10.43 -5.44 24.29
N LYS A 123 11.74 -5.62 24.13
CA LYS A 123 12.54 -4.89 23.12
C LYS A 123 12.11 -5.26 21.70
N ARG A 124 11.84 -6.55 21.45
CA ARG A 124 11.29 -7.03 20.17
C ARG A 124 9.96 -6.34 19.83
N PHE A 125 9.07 -6.14 20.80
CA PHE A 125 7.83 -5.39 20.56
C PHE A 125 8.08 -3.94 20.15
N PHE A 126 8.93 -3.22 20.88
CA PHE A 126 9.23 -1.81 20.61
C PHE A 126 10.02 -1.57 19.32
N VAL A 127 10.89 -2.51 18.92
CA VAL A 127 11.74 -2.35 17.73
C VAL A 127 11.05 -2.84 16.46
N HIS A 128 10.20 -3.87 16.54
CA HIS A 128 9.59 -4.49 15.36
C HIS A 128 8.12 -4.09 15.16
N TYR A 129 7.29 -4.31 16.18
CA TYR A 129 5.82 -4.18 16.04
C TYR A 129 5.35 -2.74 16.22
N PHE A 130 5.93 -2.02 17.19
CA PHE A 130 5.55 -0.64 17.49
C PHE A 130 5.78 0.31 16.30
N PRO A 131 6.92 0.28 15.58
CA PRO A 131 7.15 1.21 14.47
C PRO A 131 6.19 0.95 13.30
N ILE A 132 5.90 -0.32 13.00
CA ILE A 132 4.91 -0.68 11.97
C ILE A 132 3.53 -0.14 12.38
N ALA A 133 3.07 -0.42 13.61
CA ALA A 133 1.79 0.08 14.11
C ALA A 133 1.71 1.63 14.12
N PHE A 134 2.80 2.28 14.50
CA PHE A 134 2.92 3.74 14.49
C PHE A 134 2.85 4.30 13.07
N ILE A 135 3.55 3.71 12.09
CA ILE A 135 3.49 4.10 10.68
C ILE A 135 2.05 3.99 10.16
N PHE A 136 1.36 2.87 10.42
CA PHE A 136 -0.04 2.70 10.02
C PHE A 136 -0.94 3.78 10.62
N GLY A 137 -0.87 3.97 11.95
CA GLY A 137 -1.69 4.99 12.62
C GLY A 137 -1.40 6.40 12.13
N TYR A 138 -0.12 6.76 11.99
CA TYR A 138 0.31 8.07 11.53
C TYR A 138 -0.17 8.37 10.11
N LEU A 139 0.01 7.44 9.16
CA LEU A 139 -0.38 7.67 7.77
C LEU A 139 -1.91 7.73 7.63
N ILE A 140 -2.66 6.89 8.34
CA ILE A 140 -4.13 6.93 8.34
C ILE A 140 -4.62 8.29 8.83
N VAL A 141 -4.09 8.78 9.97
CA VAL A 141 -4.49 10.08 10.53
C VAL A 141 -4.06 11.23 9.63
N PHE A 142 -2.82 11.20 9.13
CA PHE A 142 -2.27 12.27 8.30
C PHE A 142 -3.04 12.40 6.99
N TYR A 143 -3.20 11.33 6.22
CA TYR A 143 -3.92 11.38 4.95
C TYR A 143 -5.42 11.54 5.15
N GLY A 144 -5.99 10.97 6.23
CA GLY A 144 -7.40 11.15 6.55
C GLY A 144 -7.70 12.61 6.86
N TYR A 145 -6.85 13.26 7.66
CA TYR A 145 -6.97 14.68 7.93
C TYR A 145 -6.87 15.53 6.65
N ASN A 146 -5.84 15.29 5.83
CA ASN A 146 -5.62 16.06 4.61
C ASN A 146 -6.78 15.91 3.61
N VAL A 147 -7.28 14.69 3.39
CA VAL A 147 -8.31 14.44 2.38
C VAL A 147 -9.70 14.90 2.84
N PHE A 148 -10.08 14.66 4.10
CA PHE A 148 -11.43 14.96 4.57
C PHE A 148 -11.60 16.38 5.13
N PHE A 149 -10.57 16.98 5.74
CA PHE A 149 -10.67 18.31 6.36
C PHE A 149 -10.07 19.44 5.50
N TYR A 150 -9.11 19.11 4.64
CA TYR A 150 -8.53 20.03 3.66
C TYR A 150 -8.76 19.54 2.23
N PRO A 151 -10.02 19.27 1.81
CA PRO A 151 -10.28 18.96 0.41
C PRO A 151 -9.78 20.15 -0.40
N CYS A 152 -8.86 19.90 -1.34
CA CYS A 152 -8.39 20.92 -2.26
C CYS A 152 -9.61 21.52 -2.97
N LYS A 153 -10.06 22.70 -2.54
CA LYS A 153 -10.93 23.56 -3.32
C LYS A 153 -10.11 23.98 -4.52
N ASN A 154 -10.22 23.18 -5.59
CA ASN A 154 -9.63 23.56 -6.85
C ASN A 154 -10.45 24.77 -7.32
N ASN A 155 -9.89 25.98 -7.14
CA ASN A 155 -10.54 27.24 -7.46
C ASN A 155 -10.75 27.44 -8.99
N THR A 156 -10.58 26.40 -9.80
CA THR A 156 -10.95 26.40 -11.21
C THR A 156 -12.42 26.05 -11.35
N ILE A 157 -13.22 27.12 -11.27
CA ILE A 157 -14.46 27.33 -12.00
C ILE A 157 -14.56 26.41 -13.24
N ILE A 158 -15.49 25.46 -13.21
CA ILE A 158 -16.28 25.15 -14.39
C ILE A 158 -17.74 25.38 -13.97
N LYS A 159 -18.12 26.66 -13.97
CA LYS A 159 -19.46 27.03 -14.43
C LYS A 159 -19.46 26.80 -15.95
N SER A 160 -20.27 25.86 -16.41
CA SER A 160 -20.88 25.79 -17.74
C SER A 160 -21.51 24.41 -17.89
#